data_AF-A0A7J2SQV6-F1
#
_entry.id   AF-A0A7J2SQV6-F1
#
_cell.length_a   1.000
_cell.length_b   1.000
_cell.length_c   1.000
_cell.angle_alpha   90.00
_cell.angle_beta   90.00
_cell.angle_gamma   90.00
#
_symmetry.space_group_name_H-M   'P 1'
#
loop_
_entity.id
_entity.type
_entity.pdbx_description
1 polymer ?
#
loop_
_entity_poly.entity_id
_entity_poly.type
_entity_poly.pdbx_seq_one_letter_code
_entity_poly.pdbx_strand_id
1 'polypeptide(L)'
;IKVKDNKIVDIKFKTFGCAAAIATSSMITELAKGKTLEEAEKITRDDVANELEGLPPIKMHCSNLAADALKAAIKDYRKKKTKKQRR
;
A
#
# COMPACT_ATOMS: atom_id res chain seq x y z
N ILE A 1 -1.96 -8.90 -0.74
CA ILE A 1 -2.36 -8.68 0.67
C ILE A 1 -3.17 -9.88 1.17
N LYS A 2 -3.06 -10.21 2.47
CA LYS A 2 -3.89 -11.17 3.17
C LYS A 2 -4.75 -10.42 4.17
N VAL A 3 -6.06 -10.68 4.15
CA VAL A 3 -7.04 -9.94 4.95
C VAL A 3 -7.84 -10.92 5.78
N LYS A 4 -8.00 -10.64 7.07
CA LYS A 4 -8.84 -11.38 8.02
C LYS A 4 -9.64 -10.37 8.84
N ASP A 5 -10.95 -10.60 9.00
CA ASP A 5 -11.82 -9.72 9.80
C ASP A 5 -11.70 -8.23 9.42
N ASN A 6 -11.68 -7.95 8.12
CA ASN A 6 -11.49 -6.62 7.53
C ASN A 6 -10.12 -5.93 7.80
N LYS A 7 -9.16 -6.63 8.43
CA LYS A 7 -7.80 -6.15 8.73
C LYS A 7 -6.74 -6.83 7.87
N ILE A 8 -5.72 -6.06 7.48
CA ILE A 8 -4.57 -6.56 6.72
C ILE A 8 -3.63 -7.29 7.70
N VAL A 9 -3.65 -8.62 7.69
CA VAL A 9 -2.82 -9.44 8.58
C VAL A 9 -1.44 -9.73 8.03
N ASP A 10 -1.30 -9.72 6.69
CA ASP A 10 -0.01 -9.89 6.02
C ASP A 10 0.02 -9.13 4.70
N ILE A 11 1.14 -8.49 4.42
CA ILE A 11 1.38 -7.69 3.23
C ILE A 11 2.83 -7.88 2.80
N LYS A 12 3.02 -8.13 1.51
CA LYS A 12 4.32 -8.34 0.89
C LYS A 12 4.36 -7.53 -0.39
N PHE A 13 5.53 -6.99 -0.71
CA PHE A 13 5.75 -6.25 -1.94
C PHE A 13 6.82 -6.92 -2.79
N LYS A 14 6.77 -6.65 -4.09
CA LYS A 14 7.85 -6.91 -5.03
C LYS A 14 7.89 -5.71 -5.95
N THR A 15 9.01 -5.01 -5.96
CA THR A 15 9.17 -3.77 -6.73
C THR A 15 10.48 -3.83 -7.51
N PHE A 16 10.52 -3.15 -8.64
CA PHE A 16 11.72 -2.95 -9.43
C PHE A 16 11.88 -1.45 -9.65
N GLY A 17 13.02 -0.89 -9.25
CA GLY A 17 13.24 0.54 -9.33
C GLY A 17 14.43 0.99 -8.50
N CYS A 18 14.55 2.31 -8.35
CA CYS A 18 15.61 2.93 -7.56
C CYS A 18 15.41 2.68 -6.05
N ALA A 19 16.44 3.00 -5.26
CA ALA A 19 16.39 2.85 -3.80
C ALA A 19 15.17 3.54 -3.16
N ALA A 20 14.74 4.68 -3.71
CA ALA A 20 13.54 5.37 -3.23
C ALA A 20 12.26 4.55 -3.44
N ALA A 21 12.12 3.86 -4.58
CA ALA A 21 10.97 2.99 -4.84
C ALA A 21 10.94 1.76 -3.92
N ILE A 22 12.12 1.23 -3.57
CA ILE A 22 12.24 0.13 -2.59
C ILE A 22 11.86 0.63 -1.20
N ALA A 23 12.38 1.78 -0.78
CA ALA A 23 12.09 2.38 0.53
C ALA A 23 10.60 2.71 0.69
N THR A 24 9.97 3.36 -0.30
CA THR A 24 8.54 3.69 -0.25
C THR A 24 7.67 2.44 -0.29
N SER A 25 8.04 1.42 -1.05
CA SER A 25 7.33 0.13 -1.07
C SER A 25 7.47 -0.63 0.26
N SER A 26 8.62 -0.55 0.92
CA SER A 26 8.80 -1.14 2.24
C SER A 26 7.95 -0.40 3.28
N MET A 27 8.05 0.93 3.31
CA MET A 27 7.32 1.76 4.27
C MET A 27 5.81 1.58 4.15
N ILE A 28 5.28 1.49 2.93
CA ILE A 28 3.83 1.32 2.78
C ILE A 28 3.33 -0.02 3.32
N THR A 29 4.17 -1.07 3.29
CA THR A 29 3.79 -2.35 3.89
C THR A 29 3.69 -2.25 5.41
N GLU A 30 4.61 -1.53 6.05
CA GLU A 30 4.56 -1.28 7.50
C GLU A 30 3.35 -0.42 7.88
N LEU A 31 3.10 0.67 7.15
CA LEU A 31 1.96 1.56 7.40
C LEU A 31 0.59 0.87 7.23
N ALA A 32 0.49 -0.09 6.31
CA ALA A 32 -0.77 -0.77 6.01
C ALA A 32 -1.03 -2.01 6.87
N LYS A 33 0.02 -2.63 7.43
CA LYS A 33 -0.11 -3.86 8.23
C LYS A 33 -0.87 -3.58 9.53
N GLY A 34 -1.81 -4.45 9.87
CA GLY A 34 -2.66 -4.31 11.06
C GLY A 34 -3.85 -3.34 10.91
N LYS A 35 -3.82 -2.45 9.91
CA LYS A 35 -4.93 -1.53 9.62
C LYS A 35 -6.10 -2.24 8.93
N THR A 36 -7.28 -1.67 9.07
CA THR A 36 -8.45 -2.06 8.29
C THR A 36 -8.29 -1.67 6.82
N LEU A 37 -9.09 -2.28 5.93
CA LEU A 37 -9.07 -1.92 4.51
C LEU A 37 -9.40 -0.44 4.26
N GLU A 38 -10.26 0.16 5.07
CA GLU A 38 -10.67 1.56 4.95
C GLU A 38 -9.55 2.50 5.40
N GLU A 39 -8.89 2.19 6.51
CA GLU A 39 -7.72 2.95 6.98
C GLU A 39 -6.54 2.83 6.01
N ALA A 40 -6.29 1.63 5.48
CA ALA A 40 -5.24 1.39 4.51
C ALA A 40 -5.50 2.13 3.18
N GLU A 41 -6.77 2.30 2.78
CA GLU A 41 -7.14 3.03 1.57
C GLU A 41 -6.94 4.56 1.71
N LYS A 42 -6.96 5.07 2.94
CA LYS A 42 -6.66 6.47 3.26
C LYS A 42 -5.17 6.80 3.26
N ILE A 43 -4.28 5.80 3.26
CA ILE A 43 -2.83 6.03 3.19
C ILE A 43 -2.52 6.75 1.88
N THR A 44 -1.93 7.93 2.02
CA THR A 44 -1.51 8.80 0.93
C THR A 44 0.00 8.71 0.71
N ARG A 45 0.44 9.25 -0.42
CA ARG A 45 1.86 9.41 -0.70
C ARG A 45 2.57 10.30 0.33
N ASP A 46 1.86 11.28 0.88
CA ASP A 46 2.42 12.26 1.79
C ASP A 46 2.65 11.60 3.15
N ASP A 47 1.76 10.70 3.58
CA ASP A 47 1.99 9.85 4.75
C ASP A 47 3.26 9.01 4.61
N VAL A 48 3.48 8.39 3.43
CA VAL A 48 4.69 7.60 3.16
C VAL A 48 5.94 8.48 3.13
N ALA A 49 5.85 9.69 2.56
CA ALA A 49 6.97 10.62 2.49
C ALA A 49 7.33 11.20 3.87
N ASN A 50 6.33 11.50 4.69
CA ASN A 50 6.50 12.01 6.05
C ASN A 50 7.14 10.95 6.97
N GLU A 51 6.73 9.69 6.85
CA GLU A 51 7.29 8.59 7.64
C GLU A 51 8.75 8.27 7.26
N LEU A 52 9.18 8.66 6.06
CA LEU A 52 10.57 8.57 5.60
C LEU A 52 11.39 9.81 5.96
N GLU A 53 10.94 10.64 6.90
CA GLU A 53 11.56 11.90 7.33
C GLU A 53 11.72 12.93 6.19
N GLY A 54 10.87 12.82 5.17
CA GLY A 54 10.86 13.68 4.00
C GLY A 54 11.66 13.10 2.83
N LEU A 55 11.03 13.14 1.65
CA LEU A 55 11.72 12.88 0.38
C LEU A 55 12.04 14.22 -0.28
N PRO A 56 13.23 14.39 -0.90
CA PRO A 56 13.50 15.58 -1.72
C PRO A 56 12.37 15.78 -2.75
N PRO A 57 11.94 17.03 -3.04
CA PRO A 57 10.76 17.30 -3.87
C PRO A 57 10.74 16.56 -5.21
N ILE A 58 11.93 16.36 -5.82
CA ILE A 58 12.09 15.65 -7.09
C ILE A 58 11.81 14.13 -7.01
N LYS A 59 11.89 13.54 -5.80
CA LYS A 59 11.65 12.12 -5.51
C LYS A 59 10.26 11.82 -4.95
N MET A 60 9.42 12.84 -4.73
CA MET A 60 8.01 12.68 -4.32
C MET A 60 7.16 11.87 -5.32
N HIS A 61 7.60 11.75 -6.59
CA HIS A 61 6.89 10.93 -7.57
C HIS A 61 7.03 9.41 -7.28
N CYS A 62 8.13 8.97 -6.65
CA CYS A 62 8.37 7.56 -6.33
C CYS A 62 7.45 7.03 -5.22
N SER A 63 6.95 7.92 -4.35
CA SER A 63 5.96 7.59 -3.31
C SER A 63 4.55 7.39 -3.89
N ASN A 64 4.24 7.97 -5.06
CA ASN A 64 2.95 7.74 -5.74
C ASN A 64 2.76 6.25 -6.08
N LEU A 65 3.81 5.61 -6.61
CA LEU A 65 3.71 4.23 -7.10
C LEU A 65 3.35 3.24 -5.99
N ALA A 66 3.92 3.41 -4.80
CA ALA A 66 3.64 2.56 -3.65
C ALA A 66 2.18 2.73 -3.19
N ALA A 67 1.73 3.98 -3.00
CA ALA A 67 0.36 4.30 -2.59
C ALA A 67 -0.70 3.78 -3.57
N ASP A 68 -0.45 3.95 -4.87
CA ASP A 68 -1.33 3.45 -5.92
C ASP A 68 -1.37 1.93 -5.95
N ALA A 69 -0.22 1.26 -5.76
CA ALA A 69 -0.14 -0.20 -5.68
C ALA A 69 -0.95 -0.75 -4.50
N LEU A 70 -0.89 -0.11 -3.32
CA LEU A 70 -1.70 -0.49 -2.17
C LEU A 70 -3.20 -0.37 -2.47
N LYS A 71 -3.64 0.77 -3.01
CA LYS A 71 -5.04 1.00 -3.39
C LYS A 71 -5.52 0.00 -4.42
N ALA A 72 -4.69 -0.30 -5.42
CA ALA A 72 -4.99 -1.32 -6.42
C ALA A 72 -5.14 -2.72 -5.80
N ALA A 73 -4.25 -3.10 -4.87
CA ALA A 73 -4.34 -4.38 -4.17
C ALA A 73 -5.61 -4.51 -3.31
N ILE A 74 -6.03 -3.43 -2.64
CA ILE A 74 -7.29 -3.38 -1.87
C ILE A 74 -8.50 -3.54 -2.81
N LYS A 75 -8.51 -2.81 -3.93
CA LYS A 75 -9.57 -2.90 -4.95
C LYS A 75 -9.65 -4.31 -5.55
N ASP A 76 -8.52 -4.94 -5.87
CA ASP A 76 -8.47 -6.31 -6.38
C ASP A 76 -9.01 -7.32 -5.36
N TYR A 77 -8.64 -7.18 -4.08
CA TYR A 77 -9.20 -8.02 -3.00
C TYR A 77 -10.73 -7.90 -2.92
N ARG A 78 -11.26 -6.67 -2.91
CA ARG A 78 -12.72 -6.43 -2.88
C ARG A 78 -13.42 -7.06 -4.09
N LYS A 79 -12.89 -6.87 -5.31
CA LYS A 79 -13.42 -7.47 -6.55
C LYS A 79 -13.43 -9.00 -6.50
N LYS A 80 -12.35 -9.63 -6.01
CA LYS A 80 -12.25 -11.09 -5.88
C LYS A 80 -13.22 -11.65 -4.84
N LYS A 81 -13.44 -10.94 -3.73
CA LYS A 81 -14.45 -11.32 -2.72
C LYS A 81 -15.85 -11.35 -3.33
N THR A 82 -16.22 -10.34 -4.12
CA THR A 82 -17.51 -10.29 -4.82
C THR A 82 -17.67 -11.40 -5.86
N LYS A 83 -16.62 -11.75 -6.61
CA LYS A 83 -16.66 -12.86 -7.58
C LYS A 83 -16.79 -14.24 -6.92
N LYS A 84 -16.19 -14.43 -5.73
CA LYS A 84 -16.27 -15.70 -4.99
C LYS A 84 -17.64 -15.93 -4.35
N GLN A 85 -18.42 -14.87 -4.07
CA GLN A 85 -19.81 -14.98 -3.60
C GLN A 85 -20.83 -15.24 -4.72
N ARG A 86 -20.43 -15.07 -5.99
CA ARG A 86 -21.30 -15.28 -7.17
C ARG A 86 -21.02 -16.60 -7.90
N ARG A 87 -20.14 -17.42 -7.36
CA ARG A 87 -19.85 -18.79 -7.78
C ARG A 87 -20.26 -19.72 -6.65
#